data_AF-A0A509L0G2-F1
#
_entry.id   AF-A0A509L0G2-F1
#
_cell.length_a   1.000
_cell.length_b   1.000
_cell.length_c   1.000
_cell.angle_alpha   90.00
_cell.angle_beta   90.00
_cell.angle_gamma   90.00
#
_symmetry.space_group_name_H-M   'P 1'
#
loop_
_entity.id
_entity.type
_entity.pdbx_description
1 polymer ?
#
loop_
_entity_poly.entity_id
_entity_poly.type
_entity_poly.pdbx_seq_one_letter_code
_entity_poly.pdbx_strand_id
1 'polypeptide(L)'
;MVDPDYWLIKVPERSYWTGDEILNNTEAINGVYAFNRNLHVHICSFNPTYEMHFMGTDYEEVDGLSDDARESLNCLITDNDSSEPVTYMSTSTVEKLLKANPDSGYKVTEYLDDEEDAIEQIHEGWATGSFMY
;
A
#
# COMPACT_ATOMS: atom_id res chain seq x y z
N MET A 1 12.59 -22.97 -5.86
CA MET A 1 12.83 -21.52 -5.92
C MET A 1 11.90 -20.97 -6.96
N VAL A 2 10.74 -20.50 -6.54
CA VAL A 2 9.98 -19.55 -7.31
C VAL A 2 10.61 -18.20 -7.00
N ASP A 3 10.87 -17.41 -8.04
CA ASP A 3 11.20 -15.99 -7.89
C ASP A 3 9.85 -15.29 -7.70
N PRO A 4 9.42 -15.01 -6.46
CA PRO A 4 8.08 -14.52 -6.23
C PRO A 4 8.11 -13.03 -6.62
N ASP A 5 7.52 -12.68 -7.76
CA ASP A 5 7.53 -11.30 -8.28
C ASP A 5 6.50 -10.45 -7.53
N TYR A 6 6.68 -10.31 -6.21
CA TYR A 6 5.87 -9.43 -5.37
C TYR A 6 6.31 -7.98 -5.49
N TRP A 7 5.32 -7.11 -5.53
CA TRP A 7 5.47 -5.68 -5.64
C TRP A 7 4.62 -4.99 -4.58
N LEU A 8 5.20 -3.97 -3.96
CA LEU A 8 4.47 -2.97 -3.18
C LEU A 8 4.11 -1.81 -4.11
N ILE A 9 2.89 -1.29 -3.96
CA ILE A 9 2.47 -0.07 -4.64
C ILE A 9 1.75 0.88 -3.70
N LYS A 10 2.09 2.17 -3.79
CA LYS A 10 1.37 3.26 -3.14
C LYS A 10 0.24 3.74 -4.06
N VAL A 11 -0.99 3.65 -3.59
CA VAL A 11 -2.18 4.11 -4.31
C VAL A 11 -2.66 5.41 -3.65
N PRO A 12 -2.76 6.53 -4.38
CA PRO A 12 -3.26 7.77 -3.81
C PRO A 12 -4.71 7.63 -3.35
N GLU A 13 -4.94 7.83 -2.05
CA GLU A 13 -6.24 7.60 -1.42
C GLU A 13 -6.80 8.80 -0.69
N ARG A 14 -6.04 9.90 -0.62
CA ARG A 14 -6.46 11.15 0.01
C ARG A 14 -7.90 11.59 -0.29
N SER A 15 -8.44 11.33 -1.49
CA SER A 15 -9.83 11.66 -1.85
C SER A 15 -10.90 10.84 -1.12
N TYR A 16 -10.54 9.69 -0.56
CA TYR A 16 -11.42 8.81 0.20
C TYR A 16 -11.41 9.11 1.71
N TRP A 17 -10.43 9.89 2.18
CA TRP A 17 -10.34 10.31 3.56
C TRP A 17 -11.25 11.51 3.82
N THR A 18 -11.99 11.44 4.91
CA THR A 18 -12.87 12.51 5.37
C THR A 18 -12.46 12.93 6.77
N GLY A 19 -12.22 14.23 6.98
CA GLY A 19 -11.82 14.77 8.27
C GLY A 19 -10.90 15.95 8.08
N ASP A 20 -11.36 17.15 8.44
CA ASP A 20 -10.59 18.38 8.26
C ASP A 20 -9.23 18.30 8.96
N GLU A 21 -9.15 17.62 10.10
CA GLU A 21 -7.90 17.44 10.82
C GLU A 21 -6.90 16.56 10.06
N ILE A 22 -7.33 15.45 9.46
CA ILE A 22 -6.45 14.59 8.66
C ILE A 22 -6.04 15.33 7.38
N LEU A 23 -7.00 15.94 6.68
CA LEU A 23 -6.75 16.60 5.41
C LEU A 23 -5.90 17.87 5.56
N ASN A 24 -6.06 18.66 6.64
CA ASN A 24 -5.26 19.87 6.84
C ASN A 24 -3.83 19.58 7.30
N ASN A 25 -3.56 18.39 7.83
CA ASN A 25 -2.25 18.02 8.39
C ASN A 25 -1.46 17.02 7.52
N THR A 26 -2.01 16.61 6.38
CA THR A 26 -1.32 15.73 5.42
C THR A 26 -1.27 16.37 4.03
N GLU A 27 -0.15 16.21 3.34
CA GLU A 27 0.02 16.58 1.93
C GLU A 27 -0.45 15.45 1.01
N ALA A 28 -0.10 14.21 1.36
CA ALA A 28 -0.50 13.00 0.65
C ALA A 28 -0.96 11.92 1.64
N ILE A 29 -1.89 11.07 1.19
CA ILE A 29 -2.31 9.86 1.90
C ILE A 29 -2.42 8.77 0.85
N ASN A 30 -1.73 7.65 1.09
CA ASN A 30 -1.62 6.53 0.18
C ASN A 30 -1.95 5.22 0.90
N GLY A 31 -2.80 4.40 0.28
CA GLY A 31 -2.91 3.00 0.66
C GLY A 31 -1.73 2.23 0.09
N VAL A 32 -1.05 1.43 0.91
CA VAL A 32 0.07 0.59 0.48
C VAL A 32 -0.43 -0.83 0.27
N TYR A 33 -0.17 -1.38 -0.91
CA TYR A 33 -0.66 -2.69 -1.29
C TYR A 33 0.45 -3.60 -1.82
N ALA A 34 0.47 -4.85 -1.38
CA ALA A 34 1.30 -5.90 -1.94
C ALA A 34 0.53 -6.74 -2.96
N PHE A 35 1.15 -7.11 -4.08
CA PHE A 35 0.57 -8.01 -5.07
C PHE A 35 1.66 -8.79 -5.79
N ASN A 36 1.32 -9.99 -6.27
CA ASN A 36 2.21 -10.79 -7.11
C ASN A 36 1.95 -10.47 -8.59
N ARG A 37 2.95 -9.95 -9.29
CA ARG A 37 2.82 -9.51 -10.69
C ARG A 37 2.61 -10.67 -11.67
N ASN A 38 3.06 -11.88 -11.31
CA ASN A 38 2.89 -13.09 -12.11
C ASN A 38 1.52 -13.75 -11.91
N LEU A 39 0.81 -13.42 -10.84
CA LEU A 39 -0.50 -13.98 -10.52
C LEU A 39 -1.60 -12.98 -10.87
N HIS A 40 -2.40 -13.32 -11.88
CA HIS A 40 -3.62 -12.60 -12.22
C HIS A 40 -4.82 -13.46 -11.81
N VAL A 41 -5.63 -12.97 -10.88
CA VAL A 41 -6.80 -13.72 -10.35
C VAL A 41 -8.07 -13.21 -11.04
N HIS A 42 -8.95 -14.14 -11.43
CA HIS A 42 -10.22 -13.84 -12.09
C HIS A 42 -11.33 -14.73 -11.58
N ILE A 43 -12.36 -14.15 -10.96
CA ILE A 43 -13.64 -14.83 -10.73
C ILE A 43 -14.84 -14.02 -11.28
N CYS A 44 -14.71 -12.69 -11.53
CA CYS A 44 -15.88 -11.83 -11.78
C CYS A 44 -15.76 -10.74 -12.88
N SER A 45 -14.69 -10.67 -13.68
CA SER A 45 -14.42 -9.55 -14.62
C SER A 45 -14.04 -10.05 -16.02
N PHE A 46 -14.09 -9.20 -17.05
CA PHE A 46 -13.50 -9.50 -18.38
C PHE A 46 -12.04 -9.02 -18.52
N ASN A 47 -11.54 -8.22 -17.57
CA ASN A 47 -10.19 -7.64 -17.57
C ASN A 47 -9.34 -8.21 -16.43
N PRO A 48 -8.09 -8.64 -16.68
CA PRO A 48 -7.22 -9.22 -15.65
C PRO A 48 -7.03 -8.27 -14.46
N THR A 49 -7.18 -8.82 -13.27
CA THR A 49 -7.07 -8.13 -11.98
C THR A 49 -5.97 -8.76 -11.13
N TYR A 50 -5.26 -7.92 -10.39
CA TYR A 50 -4.39 -8.35 -9.31
C TYR A 50 -5.20 -8.43 -8.02
N GLU A 51 -4.88 -9.44 -7.20
CA GLU A 51 -5.27 -9.51 -5.80
C GLU A 51 -4.29 -8.65 -5.01
N MET A 52 -4.78 -7.54 -4.45
CA MET A 52 -3.98 -6.52 -3.78
C MET A 52 -4.21 -6.66 -2.27
N HIS A 53 -3.18 -7.00 -1.52
CA HIS A 53 -3.23 -7.13 -0.07
C HIS A 53 -2.85 -5.82 0.58
N PHE A 54 -3.69 -5.31 1.47
CA PHE A 54 -3.44 -4.05 2.16
C PHE A 54 -2.37 -4.21 3.23
N MET A 55 -1.34 -3.37 3.17
CA MET A 55 -0.19 -3.37 4.09
C MET A 55 -0.30 -2.26 5.15
N GLY A 56 -1.06 -1.21 4.87
CA GLY A 56 -1.24 -0.06 5.75
C GLY A 56 -1.37 1.25 4.98
N THR A 57 -1.68 2.31 5.72
CA THR A 57 -1.71 3.67 5.18
C THR A 57 -0.35 4.35 5.39
N ASP A 58 0.19 4.91 4.30
CA ASP A 58 1.36 5.78 4.29
C ASP A 58 0.94 7.21 4.00
N TYR A 59 1.51 8.20 4.68
CA TYR A 59 1.11 9.58 4.53
C TYR A 59 2.29 10.54 4.67
N GLU A 60 2.19 11.65 3.94
CA GLU A 60 3.13 12.76 4.04
C GLU A 60 2.49 13.84 4.91
N GLU A 61 3.17 14.21 5.99
CA GLU A 61 2.76 15.28 6.91
C GLU A 61 3.03 16.66 6.30
N VAL A 62 2.24 17.67 6.69
CA VAL A 62 2.57 19.07 6.37
C VAL A 62 3.79 19.55 7.18
N ASP A 63 4.60 20.40 6.56
CA ASP A 63 5.78 20.97 7.22
C ASP A 63 5.44 21.75 8.50
N GLY A 64 6.21 21.51 9.56
CA GLY A 64 6.13 22.27 10.82
C GLY A 64 5.16 21.74 11.87
N LEU A 65 4.60 20.53 11.69
CA LEU A 65 3.87 19.82 12.74
C LEU A 65 4.76 19.56 13.97
N SER A 66 4.18 19.79 15.15
CA SER A 66 4.79 19.42 16.43
C SER A 66 4.68 17.91 16.66
N ASP A 67 5.59 17.33 17.44
CA ASP A 67 5.61 15.89 17.72
C ASP A 67 4.27 15.38 18.32
N ASP A 68 3.66 16.12 19.24
CA ASP A 68 2.34 15.78 19.81
C ASP A 68 1.23 15.72 18.73
N ALA A 69 1.33 16.60 17.73
CA ALA A 69 0.36 16.66 16.64
C ALA A 69 0.60 15.54 15.62
N ARG A 70 1.87 15.14 15.41
CA ARG A 70 2.23 13.97 14.61
C ARG A 70 1.69 12.69 15.23
N GLU A 71 1.90 12.51 16.54
CA GLU A 71 1.38 11.34 17.26
C GLU A 71 -0.15 11.29 17.20
N SER A 72 -0.81 12.43 17.41
CA SER A 72 -2.27 12.54 17.30
C SER A 72 -2.76 12.22 15.89
N LEU A 73 -2.10 12.75 14.86
CA LEU A 73 -2.42 12.46 13.45
C LEU A 73 -2.24 10.97 13.14
N ASN A 74 -1.16 10.36 13.62
CA ASN A 74 -0.90 8.95 13.42
C ASN A 74 -1.99 8.07 14.05
N CYS A 75 -2.41 8.39 15.28
CA CYS A 75 -3.53 7.72 15.93
C CYS A 75 -4.82 7.91 15.12
N LEU A 76 -5.12 9.12 14.67
CA LEU A 76 -6.32 9.41 13.87
C LEU A 76 -6.36 8.62 12.56
N ILE A 77 -5.25 8.58 11.83
CA ILE A 77 -5.17 7.82 10.58
C ILE A 77 -5.34 6.33 10.88
N THR A 78 -4.61 5.79 11.86
CA THR A 78 -4.69 4.37 12.22
C THR A 78 -6.09 3.96 12.68
N ASP A 79 -6.76 4.79 13.49
CA ASP A 79 -8.10 4.50 14.03
C ASP A 79 -9.22 4.61 12.98
N ASN A 80 -9.00 5.40 11.92
CA ASN A 80 -9.99 5.63 10.86
C ASN A 80 -9.68 4.88 9.55
N ASP A 81 -8.57 4.13 9.50
CA ASP A 81 -8.25 3.29 8.36
C ASP A 81 -9.23 2.11 8.31
N SER A 82 -10.12 2.14 7.32
CA SER A 82 -11.16 1.13 7.09
C SER A 82 -10.92 0.36 5.80
N SER A 83 -9.67 0.35 5.34
CA SER A 83 -9.27 -0.35 4.13
C SER A 83 -9.54 -1.85 4.23
N GLU A 84 -10.07 -2.42 3.17
CA GLU A 84 -10.31 -3.86 3.08
C GLU A 84 -8.96 -4.61 3.03
N PRO A 85 -8.80 -5.74 3.75
CA PRO A 85 -7.55 -6.50 3.75
C PRO A 85 -7.11 -6.96 2.36
N VAL A 86 -8.07 -7.20 1.47
CA VAL A 86 -7.84 -7.57 0.07
C VAL A 86 -8.76 -6.76 -0.83
N THR A 87 -8.18 -6.11 -1.84
CA THR A 87 -8.92 -5.43 -2.91
C THR A 87 -8.48 -5.95 -4.28
N TYR A 88 -9.34 -5.85 -5.27
CA TYR A 88 -9.04 -6.31 -6.63
C TYR A 88 -8.90 -5.12 -7.57
N MET A 89 -7.71 -4.94 -8.13
CA MET A 89 -7.43 -3.81 -9.02
C MET A 89 -7.08 -4.32 -10.42
N SER A 90 -7.60 -3.66 -11.46
CA SER A 90 -7.24 -4.02 -12.84
C SER A 90 -5.74 -3.87 -13.06
N THR A 91 -5.13 -4.87 -13.68
CA THR A 91 -3.73 -4.84 -14.15
C THR A 91 -3.41 -3.56 -14.92
N SER A 92 -4.31 -3.15 -15.82
CA SER A 92 -4.15 -1.91 -16.60
C SER A 92 -4.14 -0.64 -15.76
N THR A 93 -4.83 -0.63 -14.61
CA THR A 93 -4.80 0.49 -13.66
C THR A 93 -3.46 0.51 -12.92
N VAL A 94 -3.03 -0.65 -12.41
CA VAL A 94 -1.75 -0.79 -11.70
C VAL A 94 -0.58 -0.41 -12.61
N GLU A 95 -0.55 -0.91 -13.85
CA GLU A 95 0.50 -0.56 -14.81
C GLU A 95 0.53 0.93 -15.16
N LYS A 96 -0.63 1.59 -15.24
CA LYS A 96 -0.69 3.04 -15.46
C LYS A 96 -0.16 3.82 -14.26
N LEU A 97 -0.47 3.38 -13.04
CA LEU A 97 0.05 3.99 -11.82
C LEU A 97 1.56 3.86 -11.77
N LEU A 98 2.10 2.65 -11.96
CA LEU A 98 3.55 2.40 -11.99
C LEU A 98 4.26 3.21 -13.09
N LYS A 99 3.61 3.40 -14.24
CA LYS A 99 4.17 4.21 -15.32
C LYS A 99 4.13 5.71 -15.03
N ALA A 100 3.07 6.20 -14.39
CA ALA A 100 2.91 7.60 -14.05
C ALA A 100 3.85 8.00 -12.90
N ASN A 101 3.98 7.12 -11.91
CA ASN A 101 4.80 7.30 -10.73
C ASN A 101 5.67 6.06 -10.52
N PRO A 102 6.85 5.98 -11.17
CA PRO A 102 7.77 4.85 -11.01
C PRO A 102 8.18 4.64 -9.55
N ASP A 103 8.27 5.72 -8.78
CA ASP A 103 8.62 5.72 -7.36
C ASP A 103 7.45 5.24 -6.48
N SER A 104 6.25 5.04 -7.02
CA SER A 104 5.14 4.48 -6.24
C SER A 104 5.17 2.96 -6.18
N GLY A 105 6.08 2.30 -6.91
CA GLY A 105 6.11 0.84 -7.01
C GLY A 105 7.49 0.25 -6.73
N TYR A 106 7.53 -0.73 -5.84
CA TYR A 106 8.78 -1.34 -5.38
C TYR A 106 8.68 -2.85 -5.49
N LYS A 107 9.65 -3.46 -6.19
CA LYS A 107 9.77 -4.92 -6.17
C LYS A 107 10.31 -5.34 -4.82
N VAL A 108 9.64 -6.28 -4.16
CA VAL A 108 10.15 -6.92 -2.94
C VAL A 108 11.34 -7.79 -3.35
N THR A 109 12.54 -7.43 -2.90
CA THR A 109 13.78 -8.16 -3.22
C THR A 109 14.27 -9.06 -2.08
N GLU A 110 13.60 -9.01 -0.93
CA GLU A 110 13.93 -9.86 0.20
C GLU A 110 13.57 -11.31 -0.07
N TYR A 111 14.34 -12.23 0.51
CA TYR A 111 14.07 -13.64 0.41
C TYR A 111 12.81 -13.96 1.21
N LEU A 112 11.77 -14.42 0.52
CA LEU A 112 10.56 -14.94 1.15
C LEU A 112 10.78 -16.44 1.37
N ASP A 113 10.70 -16.85 2.63
CA ASP A 113 11.01 -18.24 3.03
C ASP A 113 9.90 -19.22 2.58
N ASP A 114 8.68 -18.73 2.41
CA ASP A 114 7.51 -19.48 1.96
C ASP A 114 6.62 -18.60 1.05
N GLU A 115 6.11 -19.16 -0.04
CA GLU A 115 5.14 -18.49 -0.91
C GLU A 115 3.75 -18.42 -0.28
N GLU A 116 3.37 -19.39 0.56
CA GLU A 116 2.08 -19.39 1.25
C GLU A 116 2.01 -18.26 2.30
N ASP A 117 3.15 -17.94 2.93
CA ASP A 117 3.27 -16.90 3.97
C ASP A 117 3.92 -15.60 3.43
N ALA A 118 4.17 -15.51 2.13
CA ALA A 118 4.86 -14.38 1.49
C ALA A 118 4.22 -13.03 1.82
N ILE A 119 2.88 -12.95 1.77
CA ILE A 119 2.14 -11.73 2.09
C ILE A 119 2.25 -11.36 3.56
N GLU A 120 2.27 -12.33 4.47
CA GLU A 120 2.43 -12.09 5.90
C GLU A 120 3.83 -11.57 6.21
N GLN A 121 4.87 -12.15 5.60
CA GLN A 121 6.25 -11.66 5.72
C GLN A 121 6.40 -10.22 5.18
N ILE A 122 5.74 -9.91 4.06
CA ILE A 122 5.72 -8.54 3.52
C ILE A 122 4.95 -7.58 4.44
N HIS A 123 3.88 -8.05 5.08
CA HIS A 123 3.14 -7.23 6.03
C HIS A 123 3.98 -6.94 7.29
N GLU A 124 4.65 -7.94 7.85
CA GLU A 124 5.55 -7.78 9.00
C GLU A 124 6.75 -6.88 8.68
N GLY A 125 7.38 -7.08 7.53
CA GLY A 125 8.51 -6.25 7.12
C GLY A 125 8.09 -4.80 6.86
N TRP A 126 6.86 -4.56 6.38
CA TRP A 126 6.31 -3.21 6.23
C TRP A 126 6.06 -2.56 7.60
N ALA A 127 5.38 -3.26 8.50
CA ALA A 127 5.05 -2.77 9.84
C ALA A 127 6.28 -2.47 10.70
N THR A 128 7.39 -3.19 10.48
CA THR A 128 8.65 -3.00 11.20
C THR A 128 9.59 -1.99 10.54
N GLY A 129 9.25 -1.48 9.35
CA GLY A 129 10.13 -0.63 8.55
C GLY A 129 11.37 -1.37 8.03
N SER A 130 11.31 -2.69 7.94
CA SER A 130 12.41 -3.54 7.46
C SER A 130 12.63 -3.41 5.96
N PHE A 131 11.56 -3.13 5.19
CA PHE A 131 11.69 -2.81 3.77
C PHE A 131 12.22 -1.38 3.59
N MET A 132 13.48 -1.26 3.16
CA MET A 132 13.99 -0.01 2.59
C MET A 132 13.39 0.17 1.19
N TYR A 133 12.47 1.12 1.05
CA TYR A 133 11.89 1.58 -0.21
C TYR A 133 12.58 2.86 -0.71
#